data_AF-A0A2Z6RP15-F1
#
_entry.id   AF-A0A2Z6RP15-F1
#
_cell.length_a   1.000
_cell.length_b   1.000
_cell.length_c   1.000
_cell.angle_alpha   90.00
_cell.angle_beta   90.00
_cell.angle_gamma   90.00
#
_symmetry.space_group_name_H-M   'P 1'
#
loop_
_entity.id
_entity.type
_entity.pdbx_description
1 polymer ?
#
loop_
_entity_poly.entity_id
_entity_poly.type
_entity_poly.pdbx_seq_one_letter_code
_entity_poly.pdbx_strand_id
1 'polypeptide(L)'
;MPKEDQNNLLLTLQHGFKTKLFLSYVNIKFEIALINSLTSWYKLASYTIEEKNSVFSKVHLHLDDFVIIYEEDHKESYTIIKGIFRHKGNNDKYYAFIVVDWFEDTGIEHSLLKCSLYRLQATGNK
;
A
#
# COMPACT_ATOMS: atom_id res chain seq x y z
N MET A 1 -9.89 9.28 10.59
CA MET A 1 -9.11 8.54 11.60
C MET A 1 -8.92 9.48 12.79
N PRO A 2 -9.07 9.01 14.04
CA PRO A 2 -8.71 9.83 15.20
C PRO A 2 -7.26 10.33 15.08
N LYS A 3 -6.98 11.55 15.56
CA LYS A 3 -5.64 12.16 15.48
C LYS A 3 -4.56 11.31 16.14
N GLU A 4 -4.92 10.56 17.18
CA GLU A 4 -4.00 9.72 17.95
C GLU A 4 -3.53 8.49 17.16
N ASP A 5 -4.46 7.78 16.51
CA ASP A 5 -4.13 6.68 15.58
C ASP A 5 -3.29 7.17 14.39
N GLN A 6 -3.60 8.36 13.87
CA GLN A 6 -2.81 9.01 12.82
C GLN A 6 -1.40 9.34 13.28
N ASN A 7 -1.26 9.88 14.49
CA ASN A 7 0.04 10.20 15.07
C ASN A 7 0.84 8.94 15.38
N ASN A 8 0.23 7.86 15.85
CA ASN A 8 0.89 6.58 16.11
C ASN A 8 1.35 5.90 14.81
N LEU A 9 0.53 5.95 13.75
CA LEU A 9 0.91 5.47 12.42
C LEU A 9 2.04 6.33 11.83
N LEU A 10 1.97 7.66 11.99
CA LEU A 10 3.04 8.56 11.60
C LEU A 10 4.33 8.34 12.41
N LEU A 11 4.23 8.07 13.70
CA LEU A 11 5.37 7.76 14.59
C LEU A 11 6.05 6.44 14.19
N THR A 12 5.29 5.40 13.84
CA THR A 12 5.84 4.14 13.31
C THR A 12 6.44 4.29 11.92
N LEU A 13 5.90 5.20 11.09
CA LEU A 13 6.41 5.47 9.75
C LEU A 13 7.57 6.50 9.73
N GLN A 14 7.73 7.33 10.77
CA GLN A 14 8.62 8.50 10.78
C GLN A 14 10.08 8.18 10.46
N HIS A 15 10.60 7.02 10.86
CA HIS A 15 11.90 6.56 10.39
C HIS A 15 11.79 6.05 8.95
N GLY A 16 12.10 6.93 8.01
CA GLY A 16 12.22 6.58 6.59
C GLY A 16 10.97 6.77 5.75
N PHE A 17 9.83 7.25 6.29
CA PHE A 17 8.64 7.55 5.48
C PHE A 17 8.95 8.46 4.29
N LYS A 18 9.69 9.55 4.50
CA LYS A 18 10.08 10.46 3.42
C LYS A 18 10.94 9.76 2.37
N THR A 19 11.87 8.90 2.80
CA THR A 19 12.72 8.10 1.91
C THR A 19 11.90 7.09 1.12
N LYS A 20 10.99 6.37 1.77
CA LYS A 20 10.09 5.41 1.11
C LYS A 20 9.19 6.12 0.10
N LEU A 21 8.60 7.26 0.48
CA LEU A 21 7.81 8.09 -0.42
C LEU A 21 8.62 8.59 -1.61
N PHE A 22 9.88 8.99 -1.39
CA PHE A 22 10.81 9.35 -2.47
C PHE A 22 11.06 8.20 -3.43
N LEU A 23 11.40 7.02 -2.92
CA LEU A 23 11.60 5.83 -3.74
C LEU A 23 10.33 5.46 -4.52
N SER A 24 9.14 5.57 -3.92
CA SER A 24 7.87 5.37 -4.62
C SER A 24 7.70 6.33 -5.81
N TYR A 25 8.08 7.60 -5.64
CA TYR A 25 8.04 8.59 -6.73
C TYR A 25 9.07 8.31 -7.82
N VAL A 26 10.27 7.87 -7.47
CA VAL A 26 11.30 7.44 -8.43
C VAL A 26 10.81 6.24 -9.25
N ASN A 27 10.18 5.24 -8.61
CA ASN A 27 9.65 4.06 -9.30
C ASN A 27 8.60 4.42 -10.37
N ILE A 28 7.78 5.46 -10.13
CA ILE A 28 6.81 5.96 -11.11
C ILE A 28 7.38 7.04 -12.05
N LYS A 29 8.71 7.23 -12.09
CA LYS A 29 9.44 8.18 -12.94
C LYS A 29 9.11 9.66 -12.69
N PHE A 30 8.83 10.02 -11.42
CA PHE A 30 8.54 11.39 -10.98
C PHE A 30 9.54 11.87 -9.90
N GLU A 31 10.81 12.03 -10.28
CA GLU A 31 11.92 12.27 -9.34
C GLU A 31 11.85 13.62 -8.58
N ILE A 32 11.20 14.64 -9.15
CA ILE A 32 11.20 16.02 -8.63
C ILE A 32 9.95 16.31 -7.78
N ALA A 33 9.41 15.33 -7.04
CA ALA A 33 8.06 15.44 -6.44
C ALA A 33 7.99 15.85 -4.95
N LEU A 34 9.12 16.11 -4.27
CA LEU A 34 9.18 16.11 -2.79
C LEU A 34 9.65 17.42 -2.13
N ILE A 35 9.02 18.54 -2.46
CA ILE A 35 9.15 19.76 -1.64
C ILE A 35 8.04 19.80 -0.58
N ASN A 36 6.85 19.31 -0.94
CA ASN A 36 5.72 19.21 -0.02
C ASN A 36 5.80 17.93 0.83
N SER A 37 5.39 18.00 2.08
CA SER A 37 5.25 16.83 2.97
C SER A 37 3.84 16.68 3.54
N LEU A 38 2.91 17.53 3.09
CA LEU A 38 1.51 17.45 3.48
C LEU A 38 0.90 16.15 2.93
N THR A 39 0.54 15.28 3.87
CA THR A 39 -0.17 14.04 3.61
C THR A 39 -1.54 14.11 4.29
N SER A 40 -2.55 13.56 3.62
CA SER A 40 -3.88 13.37 4.19
C SER A 40 -4.16 11.87 4.26
N TRP A 41 -4.56 11.38 5.42
CA TRP A 41 -4.73 9.94 5.68
C TRP A 41 -6.20 9.55 5.69
N TYR A 42 -6.50 8.36 5.18
CA TYR A 42 -7.85 7.86 4.96
C TYR A 42 -7.98 6.42 5.47
N LYS A 43 -9.21 6.02 5.79
CA LYS A 43 -9.54 4.61 6.10
C LYS A 43 -9.98 3.82 4.87
N LEU A 44 -10.35 4.53 3.79
CA LEU A 44 -10.97 3.96 2.60
C LEU A 44 -10.43 4.66 1.36
N ALA A 45 -10.12 3.89 0.33
CA ALA A 45 -9.93 4.34 -1.04
C ALA A 45 -10.83 3.52 -1.98
N SER A 46 -11.03 4.02 -3.20
CA SER A 46 -11.70 3.26 -4.24
C SER A 46 -11.11 3.58 -5.61
N TYR A 47 -11.10 2.60 -6.50
CA TYR A 47 -10.74 2.77 -7.89
C TYR A 47 -11.76 2.06 -8.78
N THR A 48 -11.75 2.41 -10.07
CA THR A 48 -12.67 1.87 -11.05
C THR A 48 -11.87 1.10 -12.09
N ILE A 49 -12.34 -0.09 -12.42
CA ILE A 49 -11.77 -0.96 -13.44
C ILE A 49 -12.77 -1.03 -14.59
N GLU A 50 -12.29 -0.88 -15.82
CA GLU A 50 -13.07 -1.20 -17.01
C GLU A 50 -13.01 -2.72 -17.25
N GLU A 51 -14.16 -3.36 -17.21
CA GLU A 51 -14.36 -4.76 -17.55
C GLU A 51 -14.62 -4.92 -19.06
N LYS A 52 -15.14 -6.08 -19.47
CA LYS A 52 -15.61 -6.26 -20.84
C LYS A 52 -16.85 -5.42 -21.12
N ASN A 53 -16.97 -4.94 -22.37
CA ASN A 53 -18.14 -4.25 -22.90
C ASN A 53 -18.47 -2.92 -22.18
N SER A 54 -17.45 -2.14 -21.81
CA SER A 54 -17.62 -0.82 -21.17
C SER A 54 -18.41 -0.83 -19.86
N VAL A 55 -18.44 -1.99 -19.18
CA VAL A 55 -18.93 -2.12 -17.82
C VAL A 55 -17.81 -1.72 -16.87
N PHE A 56 -18.13 -0.87 -15.89
CA PHE A 56 -17.15 -0.39 -14.92
C PHE A 56 -17.44 -0.97 -13.53
N SER A 57 -16.47 -1.69 -12.99
CA SER A 57 -16.49 -2.20 -11.61
C SER A 57 -15.82 -1.19 -10.68
N LYS A 58 -16.45 -0.90 -9.54
CA LYS A 58 -15.83 -0.08 -8.49
C LYS A 58 -15.31 -0.97 -7.37
N VAL A 59 -14.00 -0.93 -7.16
CA VAL A 59 -13.32 -1.65 -6.08
C VAL A 59 -13.08 -0.70 -4.93
N HIS A 60 -13.31 -1.19 -3.71
CA HIS A 60 -13.06 -0.46 -2.47
C HIS A 60 -11.91 -1.12 -1.73
N LEU A 61 -11.02 -0.29 -1.17
CA LEU A 61 -9.88 -0.70 -0.37
C LEU A 61 -10.01 -0.05 1.00
N HIS A 62 -10.09 -0.86 2.05
CA HIS A 62 -10.14 -0.42 3.42
C HIS A 62 -8.81 -0.68 4.14
N LEU A 63 -8.54 0.10 5.18
CA LEU A 63 -7.46 -0.19 6.11
C LEU A 63 -7.64 -1.60 6.69
N ASP A 64 -6.54 -2.35 6.80
CA ASP A 64 -6.46 -3.76 7.24
C ASP A 64 -7.10 -4.78 6.28
N ASP A 65 -7.49 -4.39 5.06
CA ASP A 65 -7.84 -5.35 4.01
C ASP A 65 -6.61 -6.15 3.57
N PHE A 66 -6.83 -7.44 3.30
CA PHE A 66 -5.87 -8.32 2.65
C PHE A 66 -6.06 -8.24 1.13
N VAL A 67 -5.00 -7.94 0.40
CA VAL A 67 -5.04 -7.75 -1.05
C VAL A 67 -3.90 -8.50 -1.73
N ILE A 68 -4.10 -8.82 -3.00
CA ILE A 68 -3.07 -9.37 -3.88
C ILE A 68 -2.56 -8.22 -4.75
N ILE A 69 -1.23 -8.06 -4.79
CA ILE A 69 -0.56 -7.16 -5.73
C ILE A 69 0.20 -8.04 -6.72
N TYR A 70 -0.04 -7.83 -8.01
CA TYR A 70 0.68 -8.48 -9.09
C TYR A 70 1.98 -7.71 -9.35
N GLU A 71 3.12 -8.34 -9.10
CA GLU A 71 4.43 -7.80 -9.44
C GLU A 71 4.81 -8.10 -10.90
N GLU A 72 5.79 -7.38 -11.45
CA GLU A 72 6.22 -7.51 -12.86
C GLU A 72 6.64 -8.94 -13.24
N ASP A 73 7.10 -9.74 -12.29
CA ASP A 73 7.46 -11.16 -12.49
C ASP A 73 6.26 -12.12 -12.42
N HIS A 74 5.03 -11.61 -12.41
CA HIS A 74 3.77 -12.37 -12.32
C HIS A 74 3.65 -13.26 -11.06
N LYS A 75 4.44 -12.99 -10.02
CA LYS A 75 4.24 -13.61 -8.72
C LYS A 75 3.15 -12.84 -7.98
N GLU A 76 2.17 -13.58 -7.49
CA GLU A 76 1.15 -13.06 -6.60
C GLU A 76 1.77 -12.79 -5.23
N SER A 77 1.85 -11.51 -4.87
CA SER A 77 2.32 -11.09 -3.55
C SER A 77 1.11 -10.71 -2.69
N TYR A 78 0.94 -11.39 -1.56
CA TYR A 78 -0.12 -11.13 -0.60
C TYR A 78 0.32 -10.04 0.37
N THR A 79 -0.58 -9.12 0.70
CA THR A 79 -0.25 -8.01 1.58
C THR A 79 -1.46 -7.51 2.36
N ILE A 80 -1.23 -6.85 3.49
CA ILE A 80 -2.26 -6.18 4.28
C ILE A 80 -2.07 -4.67 4.20
N ILE A 81 -3.16 -3.93 3.99
CA ILE A 81 -3.13 -2.47 3.91
C ILE A 81 -2.95 -1.90 5.32
N LYS A 82 -1.83 -1.24 5.58
CA LYS A 82 -1.53 -0.56 6.85
C LYS A 82 -1.76 0.94 6.79
N GLY A 83 -1.96 1.49 5.60
CA GLY A 83 -2.13 2.92 5.45
C GLY A 83 -2.65 3.31 4.08
N ILE A 84 -3.50 4.32 4.05
CA ILE A 84 -3.99 4.93 2.81
C ILE A 84 -3.82 6.42 2.96
N PHE A 85 -3.09 7.04 2.05
CA PHE A 85 -2.88 8.47 2.11
C PHE A 85 -2.82 9.10 0.73
N ARG A 86 -3.09 10.40 0.71
CA ARG A 86 -2.92 11.26 -0.45
C ARG A 86 -1.77 12.22 -0.19
N HIS A 87 -0.92 12.39 -1.18
CA HIS A 87 0.18 13.34 -1.17
C HIS A 87 0.02 14.35 -2.31
N LYS A 88 0.36 15.61 -2.07
CA LYS A 88 0.39 16.65 -3.11
C LYS A 88 1.80 16.77 -3.67
N GLY A 89 2.01 16.32 -4.91
CA GLY A 89 3.30 16.45 -5.59
C GLY A 89 3.62 17.89 -5.98
N ASN A 90 4.87 18.13 -6.41
CA ASN A 90 5.35 19.45 -6.81
C ASN A 90 4.69 20.00 -8.08
N ASN A 91 4.00 19.16 -8.86
CA ASN A 91 3.24 19.57 -10.04
C ASN A 91 1.79 19.97 -9.71
N ASP A 92 1.51 20.27 -8.43
CA ASP A 92 0.20 20.56 -7.88
C ASP A 92 -0.85 19.45 -8.00
N LYS A 93 -0.47 18.26 -8.49
CA LYS A 93 -1.35 17.09 -8.58
C LYS A 93 -1.33 16.28 -7.29
N TYR A 94 -2.46 15.65 -7.02
CA TYR A 94 -2.60 14.72 -5.92
C TYR A 94 -2.36 13.28 -6.39
N TYR A 95 -1.65 12.53 -5.57
CA TYR A 95 -1.32 11.13 -5.78
C TYR A 95 -1.81 10.32 -4.59
N ALA A 96 -2.47 9.20 -4.86
CA ALA A 96 -2.88 8.25 -3.84
C ALA A 96 -1.79 7.20 -3.64
N PHE A 97 -1.54 6.86 -2.39
CA PHE A 97 -0.57 5.86 -1.99
C PHE A 97 -1.21 4.92 -0.97
N ILE A 98 -0.78 3.66 -1.02
CA ILE A 98 -1.05 2.67 0.01
C ILE A 98 0.27 2.26 0.67
N VAL A 99 0.24 2.10 1.99
CA VAL A 99 1.30 1.47 2.77
C VAL A 99 0.83 0.07 3.07
N VAL A 100 1.70 -0.91 2.85
CA VAL A 100 1.34 -2.32 2.96
C VAL A 100 2.44 -3.09 3.70
N ASP A 101 2.04 -4.10 4.46
CA ASP A 101 2.98 -5.09 5.01
C ASP A 101 2.85 -6.38 4.20
N TRP A 102 3.98 -6.85 3.67
CA TRP A 102 4.02 -8.03 2.81
C TRP A 102 3.90 -9.31 3.61
N PHE A 103 3.27 -10.31 3.01
CA PHE A 103 3.35 -11.69 3.47
C PHE A 103 4.36 -12.46 2.64
N GLU A 104 5.08 -13.36 3.30
CA GLU A 104 5.91 -14.36 2.66
C GLU A 104 5.20 -15.71 2.67
N ASP A 105 5.29 -16.44 1.56
CA ASP A 105 4.85 -17.83 1.50
C ASP A 105 5.78 -18.67 2.37
N THR A 106 5.21 -19.45 3.28
CA THR A 106 5.98 -20.34 4.15
C THR A 106 6.38 -21.64 3.46
N GLY A 107 5.78 -21.95 2.30
CA GLY A 107 5.91 -23.25 1.62
C GLY A 107 5.19 -24.39 2.35
N ILE A 108 4.45 -24.08 3.43
CA ILE A 108 3.72 -25.05 4.23
C ILE A 108 2.25 -25.03 3.81
N GLU A 109 1.71 -26.21 3.51
CA GLU A 109 0.29 -26.38 3.24
C GLU A 109 -0.48 -26.68 4.53
N HIS A 110 -1.59 -25.97 4.75
CA HIS A 110 -2.48 -26.24 5.87
C HIS A 110 -3.12 -27.62 5.74
N SER A 111 -2.83 -28.52 6.69
CA SER A 111 -3.16 -29.95 6.61
C SER A 111 -4.65 -30.24 6.35
N LEU A 112 -5.54 -29.42 6.90
CA LEU A 112 -7.01 -29.55 6.77
C LEU A 112 -7.59 -28.76 5.59
N LEU A 113 -7.07 -27.57 5.30
CA LEU A 113 -7.67 -26.64 4.34
C LEU A 113 -7.07 -26.77 2.94
N LYS A 114 -5.93 -27.48 2.82
CA LYS A 114 -5.21 -27.69 1.56
C LYS A 114 -4.87 -26.38 0.84
N CYS A 115 -4.42 -25.39 1.63
CA CYS A 115 -4.02 -24.08 1.13
C CYS A 115 -2.66 -23.66 1.70
N SER A 116 -1.94 -22.81 0.97
CA SER A 116 -0.66 -22.27 1.41
C SER A 116 -0.80 -21.39 2.65
N LEU A 117 0.11 -21.56 3.61
CA LEU A 117 0.23 -20.70 4.77
C LEU A 117 1.19 -19.56 4.49
N TYR A 118 0.74 -18.36 4.85
CA TYR A 118 1.50 -17.13 4.69
C TYR A 118 1.86 -16.56 6.06
N ARG A 119 3.04 -15.94 6.15
CA ARG A 119 3.50 -15.27 7.37
C ARG A 119 3.76 -13.80 7.09
N LEU A 120 3.40 -12.93 8.03
CA LEU A 120 3.74 -11.51 7.94
C LEU A 120 5.26 -11.36 7.90
N GLN A 121 5.78 -10.71 6.86
CA GLN A 121 7.20 -10.51 6.70
C GLN A 121 7.71 -9.58 7.80
N ALA A 122 8.68 -10.03 8.58
CA ALA A 122 9.29 -9.18 9.61
C ALA A 122 9.98 -7.99 8.94
N THR A 123 9.56 -6.77 9.26
CA THR A 123 10.27 -5.55 8.88
C THR A 123 11.57 -5.48 9.67
N GLY A 124 12.60 -6.16 9.17
CA GLY A 124 13.92 -6.09 9.74
C GLY A 124 14.46 -4.67 9.62
N ASN A 125 14.86 -4.07 10.74
CA ASN A 125 15.93 -3.07 10.75
C ASN A 125 17.19 -3.77 10.22
N LYS A 126 17.37 -3.79 8.89
CA LYS A 126 18.65 -4.11 8.25
C LYS A 126 19.41 -2.83 8.00
#